data_AF-A0A7K9IH31-F1
#
_entry.id   AF-A0A7K9IH31-F1
#
_cell.length_a   1.000
_cell.length_b   1.000
_cell.length_c   1.000
_cell.angle_alpha   90.00
_cell.angle_beta   90.00
_cell.angle_gamma   90.00
#
_symmetry.space_group_name_H-M   'P 1'
#
loop_
_entity.id
_entity.type
_entity.pdbx_description
1 polymer ?
#
loop_
_entity_poly.entity_id
_entity_poly.type
_entity_poly.pdbx_seq_one_letter_code
_entity_poly.pdbx_strand_id
1 'polypeptide(L)'
;LQLLHGGCYRCGGWVNSGPSLWWEKSPPVTVTVTVHGAPLSGVSLSAQPPGAQVALGDRLVLSCAVAAGTGPLSFSWHRGGSWAPLGTGPCLELEHAGDKDSGHYQCRVSNRDSVAESPSLQVRVLSERDPQAGGDP
;
A
#
# COMPACT_ATOMS: atom_id res chain seq x y z
N LEU A 1 -7.11 20.83 8.48
CA LEU A 1 -8.20 20.66 7.49
C LEU A 1 -9.50 20.55 8.28
N GLN A 2 -10.39 21.53 8.16
CA GLN A 2 -11.46 21.78 9.12
C GLN A 2 -12.72 20.98 8.73
N LEU A 3 -13.00 19.91 9.48
CA LEU A 3 -14.16 18.99 9.35
C LEU A 3 -15.51 19.62 9.76
N LEU A 4 -15.65 20.94 9.74
CA LEU A 4 -16.70 21.63 10.51
C LEU A 4 -18.03 21.87 9.78
N HIS A 5 -18.19 21.44 8.52
CA HIS A 5 -19.47 21.59 7.81
C HIS A 5 -20.33 20.32 7.78
N GLY A 6 -19.93 19.26 8.51
CA GLY A 6 -20.81 18.13 8.78
C GLY A 6 -21.78 18.49 9.90
N GLY A 7 -23.08 18.32 9.67
CA GLY A 7 -24.08 18.78 10.64
C GLY A 7 -25.52 18.56 10.20
N CYS A 8 -26.45 18.89 11.11
CA CYS A 8 -27.88 18.86 10.85
C CYS A 8 -28.36 20.26 10.43
N TYR A 9 -28.93 20.37 9.24
CA TYR A 9 -29.38 21.62 8.64
C TYR A 9 -30.90 21.62 8.48
N ARG A 10 -31.49 22.81 8.61
CA ARG A 10 -32.92 23.05 8.39
C ARG A 10 -33.08 24.33 7.61
N CYS A 11 -33.97 24.32 6.64
CA CYS A 11 -34.46 25.55 6.03
C CYS A 11 -35.59 26.10 6.88
N GLY A 12 -35.71 27.41 6.98
CA GLY A 12 -36.86 28.06 7.58
C GLY A 12 -37.36 29.15 6.64
N GLY A 13 -38.67 29.30 6.56
CA GLY A 13 -39.30 30.26 5.67
C GLY A 13 -40.67 30.67 6.17
N TRP A 14 -41.15 31.78 5.63
CA TRP A 14 -42.50 32.26 5.88
C TRP A 14 -43.49 31.55 4.96
N VAL A 15 -44.57 31.03 5.53
CA VAL A 15 -45.66 30.38 4.79
C VAL A 15 -46.84 31.35 4.77
N ASN A 16 -47.39 31.59 3.58
CA ASN A 16 -48.59 32.41 3.40
C ASN A 16 -49.74 31.53 2.92
N SER A 17 -50.80 31.45 3.72
CA SER A 17 -52.04 30.77 3.33
C SER A 17 -53.27 31.61 3.71
N GLY A 18 -53.41 32.77 3.06
CA GLY A 18 -54.57 33.64 3.25
C GLY A 18 -54.37 34.62 4.41
N PRO A 19 -55.21 34.62 5.47
CA PRO A 19 -55.10 35.60 6.56
C PRO A 19 -53.92 35.35 7.50
N SER A 20 -53.22 34.22 7.37
CA SER A 20 -52.18 33.77 8.30
C SER A 20 -50.80 33.73 7.64
N LEU A 21 -49.84 34.35 8.33
CA LEU A 21 -48.41 34.35 8.01
C LEU A 21 -47.65 33.80 9.21
N TRP A 22 -46.91 32.70 9.04
CA TRP A 22 -46.12 32.10 10.11
C TRP A 22 -44.78 31.57 9.62
N TRP A 23 -43.85 31.41 10.55
CA TRP A 23 -42.52 30.86 10.29
C TRP A 23 -42.55 29.34 10.45
N GLU A 24 -42.20 28.62 9.38
CA GLU A 24 -42.15 27.17 9.38
C GLU A 24 -40.72 26.69 9.13
N LYS A 25 -40.33 25.61 9.81
CA LYS A 25 -39.03 24.96 9.63
C LYS A 25 -39.22 23.66 8.86
N SER A 26 -38.32 23.38 7.93
CA SER A 26 -38.28 22.09 7.26
C SER A 26 -37.91 20.96 8.26
N PRO A 27 -38.21 19.71 7.88
CA PRO A 27 -37.55 18.56 8.46
C PRO A 27 -36.01 18.71 8.43
N PRO A 28 -35.30 18.12 9.39
CA PRO A 28 -33.85 18.16 9.43
C PRO A 28 -33.24 17.36 8.28
N VAL A 29 -32.15 17.87 7.71
CA VAL A 29 -31.29 17.14 6.77
C VAL A 29 -29.90 17.04 7.39
N THR A 30 -29.38 15.83 7.51
CA THR A 30 -28.03 15.60 8.02
C THR A 30 -27.05 15.53 6.85
N VAL A 31 -26.04 16.38 6.87
CA VAL A 31 -24.92 16.38 5.93
C VAL A 31 -23.73 15.71 6.59
N THR A 32 -23.23 14.63 6.00
CA THR A 32 -22.02 13.93 6.44
C THR A 32 -20.87 14.27 5.50
N VAL A 33 -19.70 14.54 6.06
CA VAL A 33 -18.46 14.76 5.30
C VAL A 33 -17.52 13.60 5.59
N THR A 34 -17.16 12.84 4.56
CA THR A 34 -16.16 11.77 4.66
C THR A 34 -14.85 12.22 4.04
N VAL A 35 -13.75 12.01 4.77
CA VAL A 35 -12.40 12.14 4.20
C VAL A 35 -12.02 10.79 3.65
N HIS A 36 -11.88 10.70 2.32
CA HIS A 36 -11.29 9.54 1.68
C HIS A 36 -9.79 9.75 1.55
N GLY A 37 -9.01 8.73 1.90
CA GLY A 37 -7.58 8.73 1.64
C GLY A 37 -7.28 8.69 0.13
N ALA A 38 -6.09 9.15 -0.25
CA ALA A 38 -5.60 8.89 -1.60
C ALA A 38 -5.34 7.37 -1.75
N PRO A 39 -5.80 6.75 -2.85
CA PRO A 39 -5.56 5.34 -3.11
C PRO A 39 -4.06 5.07 -3.29
N LEU A 40 -3.63 3.87 -2.93
CA LEU A 40 -2.26 3.42 -3.12
C LEU A 40 -1.94 3.29 -4.61
N SER A 41 -0.80 3.83 -5.05
CA SER A 41 -0.30 3.64 -6.41
C SER A 41 1.23 3.73 -6.49
N GLY A 42 1.79 3.17 -7.57
CA GLY A 42 3.23 3.15 -7.82
C GLY A 42 4.01 2.34 -6.78
N VAL A 43 3.53 1.13 -6.45
CA VAL A 43 4.27 0.21 -5.58
C VAL A 43 5.43 -0.41 -6.37
N SER A 44 6.65 -0.30 -5.87
CA SER A 44 7.86 -0.79 -6.53
C SER A 44 8.78 -1.53 -5.57
N LEU A 45 9.61 -2.41 -6.14
CA LEU A 45 10.62 -3.17 -5.40
C LEU A 45 12.02 -2.75 -5.80
N SER A 46 12.92 -2.75 -4.82
CA SER A 46 14.36 -2.65 -5.03
C SER A 46 15.09 -3.69 -4.19
N ALA A 47 16.28 -4.09 -4.63
CA ALA A 47 17.14 -5.03 -3.90
C ALA A 47 18.51 -4.40 -3.58
N GLN A 48 19.11 -4.88 -2.50
CA GLN A 48 20.51 -4.69 -2.15
C GLN A 48 21.14 -6.06 -1.86
N PRO A 49 22.12 -6.51 -2.68
CA PRO A 49 22.76 -5.76 -3.77
C PRO A 49 21.82 -5.50 -4.98
N PRO A 50 22.07 -4.45 -5.77
CA PRO A 50 21.33 -4.17 -6.99
C PRO A 50 21.35 -5.38 -7.94
N GLY A 51 20.23 -5.60 -8.64
CA GLY A 51 20.08 -6.74 -9.55
C GLY A 51 19.58 -8.02 -8.90
N ALA A 52 19.43 -8.06 -7.56
CA ALA A 52 18.84 -9.18 -6.82
C ALA A 52 19.53 -10.54 -7.08
N GLN A 53 20.84 -10.48 -7.35
CA GLN A 53 21.73 -11.63 -7.47
C GLN A 53 22.69 -11.59 -6.28
N VAL A 54 22.69 -12.66 -5.47
CA VAL A 54 23.42 -12.73 -4.21
C VAL A 54 24.06 -14.10 -4.09
N ALA A 55 25.27 -14.21 -3.53
CA ALA A 55 25.89 -15.52 -3.32
C ALA A 55 25.17 -16.29 -2.19
N LEU A 56 25.32 -17.60 -2.17
CA LEU A 56 24.82 -18.43 -1.08
C LEU A 56 25.44 -17.99 0.26
N GLY A 57 24.59 -17.76 1.26
CA GLY A 57 24.98 -17.34 2.60
C GLY A 57 25.11 -15.82 2.77
N ASP A 58 25.13 -15.05 1.68
CA ASP A 58 25.20 -13.59 1.74
C ASP A 58 23.84 -12.97 2.09
N ARG A 59 23.90 -11.73 2.56
CA ARG A 59 22.75 -10.92 2.96
C ARG A 59 22.05 -10.29 1.76
N LEU A 60 20.73 -10.45 1.67
CA LEU A 60 19.88 -9.79 0.68
C LEU A 60 18.79 -8.97 1.39
N VAL A 61 18.67 -7.70 1.01
CA VAL A 61 17.58 -6.82 1.48
C VAL A 61 16.70 -6.44 0.30
N LEU A 62 15.41 -6.73 0.41
CA LEU A 62 14.38 -6.24 -0.49
C LEU A 62 13.64 -5.08 0.18
N SER A 63 13.38 -4.02 -0.57
CA SER A 63 12.63 -2.85 -0.09
C SER A 63 11.41 -2.61 -0.98
N CYS A 64 10.30 -2.23 -0.36
CA CYS A 64 9.03 -1.93 -1.00
C CYS A 64 8.71 -0.45 -0.81
N ALA A 65 8.62 0.29 -1.91
CA ALA A 65 8.30 1.70 -1.93
C ALA A 65 6.88 1.92 -2.48
N VAL A 66 6.24 3.00 -2.04
CA VAL A 66 4.90 3.41 -2.49
C VAL A 66 4.99 4.86 -2.94
N ALA A 67 4.69 5.14 -4.21
CA ALA A 67 4.78 6.50 -4.75
C ALA A 67 3.67 7.42 -4.21
N ALA A 68 2.45 6.89 -4.04
CA ALA A 68 1.33 7.65 -3.50
C ALA A 68 0.41 6.78 -2.64
N GLY A 69 -0.17 7.39 -1.61
CA GLY A 69 -1.11 6.78 -0.68
C GLY A 69 -1.17 7.54 0.62
N THR A 70 -2.28 7.42 1.36
CA THR A 70 -2.44 8.08 2.67
C THR A 70 -2.81 7.10 3.76
N GLY A 71 -2.54 7.50 5.00
CA GLY A 71 -2.85 6.72 6.19
C GLY A 71 -1.79 5.66 6.52
N PRO A 72 -1.98 4.90 7.60
CA PRO A 72 -1.07 3.84 7.98
C PRO A 72 -1.00 2.77 6.89
N LEU A 73 0.22 2.37 6.52
CA LEU A 73 0.47 1.36 5.51
C LEU A 73 0.82 0.02 6.16
N SER A 74 0.20 -1.04 5.67
CA SER A 74 0.48 -2.42 6.05
C SER A 74 1.09 -3.15 4.87
N PHE A 75 2.24 -3.79 5.09
CA PHE A 75 3.02 -4.49 4.07
C PHE A 75 3.01 -5.99 4.30
N SER A 76 2.96 -6.76 3.21
CA SER A 76 3.13 -8.21 3.22
C SER A 76 3.97 -8.65 2.02
N TRP A 77 4.93 -9.53 2.28
CA TRP A 77 5.85 -10.05 1.26
C TRP A 77 5.46 -11.47 0.86
N HIS A 78 5.52 -11.77 -0.44
CA HIS A 78 5.07 -13.03 -1.02
C HIS A 78 6.13 -13.54 -2.01
N ARG A 79 6.27 -14.87 -2.12
CA ARG A 79 7.21 -15.53 -3.05
C ARG A 79 6.56 -16.68 -3.80
N GLY A 80 6.84 -16.77 -5.11
CA GLY A 80 6.55 -17.95 -5.92
C GLY A 80 5.06 -18.25 -6.11
N GLY A 81 4.20 -17.22 -6.10
CA GLY A 81 2.75 -17.38 -6.27
C GLY A 81 2.01 -17.92 -5.04
N SER A 82 2.72 -18.19 -3.94
CA SER A 82 2.11 -18.42 -2.64
C SER A 82 1.70 -17.08 -2.01
N TRP A 83 0.47 -17.00 -1.50
CA TRP A 83 -0.03 -15.85 -0.73
C TRP A 83 0.28 -15.95 0.77
N ALA A 84 1.10 -16.93 1.16
CA ALA A 84 1.58 -17.01 2.53
C ALA A 84 2.63 -15.90 2.76
N PRO A 85 2.42 -15.01 3.74
CA PRO A 85 3.33 -13.91 3.98
C PRO A 85 4.68 -14.41 4.50
N LEU A 86 5.76 -14.01 3.82
CA LEU A 86 7.14 -14.23 4.25
C LEU A 86 7.58 -13.26 5.34
N GLY A 87 6.95 -12.09 5.39
CA GLY A 87 7.32 -11.02 6.31
C GLY A 87 6.40 -9.82 6.18
N THR A 88 6.58 -8.88 7.10
CA THR A 88 5.83 -7.62 7.17
C THR A 88 6.80 -6.45 7.27
N GLY A 89 6.29 -5.25 6.99
CA GLY A 89 7.09 -4.03 6.97
C GLY A 89 7.67 -3.69 5.58
N PRO A 90 8.26 -2.48 5.46
CA PRO A 90 8.71 -1.94 4.18
C PRO A 90 9.96 -2.66 3.62
N CYS A 91 10.66 -3.44 4.45
CA CYS A 91 11.82 -4.20 4.05
C CYS A 91 11.65 -5.68 4.43
N LEU A 92 12.12 -6.58 3.54
CA LEU A 92 12.30 -8.00 3.82
C LEU A 92 13.79 -8.30 3.77
N GLU A 93 14.31 -8.89 4.83
CA GLU A 93 15.72 -9.17 4.99
C GLU A 93 15.97 -10.67 5.08
N LEU A 94 16.88 -11.14 4.24
CA LEU A 94 17.41 -12.49 4.25
C LEU A 94 18.87 -12.38 4.69
N GLU A 95 19.13 -12.60 5.98
CA GLU A 95 20.48 -12.50 6.57
C GLU A 95 21.46 -13.48 5.92
N HIS A 96 20.98 -14.68 5.59
CA HIS A 96 21.75 -15.73 4.94
C HIS A 96 20.92 -16.36 3.82
N ALA A 97 21.12 -15.90 2.59
CA ALA A 97 20.37 -16.37 1.44
C ALA A 97 20.70 -17.84 1.10
N GLY A 98 19.68 -18.69 0.97
CA GLY A 98 19.84 -20.08 0.53
C GLY A 98 19.26 -20.35 -0.85
N ASP A 99 19.56 -21.51 -1.45
CA ASP A 99 19.06 -21.88 -2.78
C ASP A 99 17.53 -21.77 -2.92
N LYS A 100 16.81 -22.12 -1.84
CA LYS A 100 15.34 -22.06 -1.75
C LYS A 100 14.78 -20.64 -1.71
N ASP A 101 15.64 -19.64 -1.53
CA ASP A 101 15.25 -18.23 -1.52
C ASP A 101 15.21 -17.61 -2.91
N SER A 102 15.70 -18.30 -3.93
CA SER A 102 15.48 -17.91 -5.32
C SER A 102 13.99 -17.95 -5.68
N GLY A 103 13.53 -16.95 -6.44
CA GLY A 103 12.13 -16.89 -6.88
C GLY A 103 11.66 -15.49 -7.26
N HIS A 104 10.37 -15.40 -7.59
CA HIS A 104 9.70 -14.13 -7.84
C HIS A 104 9.09 -13.59 -6.55
N TYR A 105 9.53 -12.42 -6.13
CA TYR A 105 9.05 -11.71 -4.96
C TYR A 105 8.07 -10.61 -5.35
N GLN A 106 7.03 -10.45 -4.54
CA GLN A 106 6.06 -9.37 -4.66
C GLN A 106 5.78 -8.79 -3.27
N CYS A 107 5.54 -7.49 -3.23
CA CYS A 107 5.08 -6.79 -2.04
C CYS A 107 3.64 -6.34 -2.27
N ARG A 108 2.78 -6.66 -1.30
CA ARG A 108 1.40 -6.17 -1.24
C ARG A 108 1.27 -5.17 -0.12
N VAL A 109 0.80 -3.98 -0.46
CA VAL A 109 0.58 -2.87 0.46
C VAL A 109 -0.91 -2.59 0.57
N SER A 110 -1.38 -2.36 1.78
CA SER A 110 -2.77 -2.00 2.05
C SER A 110 -2.84 -0.81 3.00
N ASN A 111 -3.84 0.02 2.80
CA ASN A 111 -4.30 1.01 3.77
C ASN A 111 -5.81 0.79 4.01
N ARG A 112 -6.46 1.69 4.74
CA ARG A 112 -7.90 1.57 5.04
C ARG A 112 -8.78 1.51 3.78
N ASP A 113 -8.39 2.21 2.73
CA ASP A 113 -9.27 2.52 1.59
C ASP A 113 -8.89 1.75 0.31
N SER A 114 -7.68 1.18 0.24
CA SER A 114 -7.13 0.60 -0.98
C SER A 114 -6.05 -0.44 -0.71
N VAL A 115 -5.80 -1.25 -1.73
CA VAL A 115 -4.74 -2.27 -1.76
C VAL A 115 -4.02 -2.15 -3.09
N ALA A 116 -2.69 -2.25 -3.07
CA ALA A 116 -1.85 -2.23 -4.26
C ALA A 116 -0.73 -3.28 -4.14
N GLU A 117 -0.29 -3.78 -5.29
CA GLU A 117 0.75 -4.81 -5.39
C GLU A 117 1.88 -4.30 -6.28
N SER A 118 3.11 -4.70 -5.95
CA SER A 118 4.26 -4.43 -6.79
C SER A 118 4.31 -5.35 -8.01
N PRO A 119 5.02 -4.96 -9.07
CA PRO A 119 5.54 -5.92 -10.04
C PRO A 119 6.39 -7.00 -9.36
N SER A 120 6.55 -8.14 -10.04
CA SER A 120 7.42 -9.23 -9.60
C SER A 120 8.89 -8.87 -9.76
N LEU A 121 9.70 -9.09 -8.72
CA LEU A 121 11.17 -9.01 -8.77
C LEU A 121 11.76 -10.42 -8.73
N GLN A 122 12.60 -10.78 -9.70
CA GLN A 122 13.30 -12.06 -9.70
C GLN A 122 14.56 -11.98 -8.84
N VAL A 123 14.63 -12.84 -7.82
CA VAL A 123 15.82 -13.04 -6.97
C VAL A 123 16.51 -14.34 -7.39
N ARG A 124 17.84 -14.29 -7.50
CA ARG A 124 18.68 -15.45 -7.78
C ARG A 124 19.79 -15.56 -6.73
N VAL A 125 19.86 -16.71 -6.08
CA VAL A 125 20.96 -17.07 -5.20
C VAL A 125 21.97 -17.86 -6.02
N LEU A 126 23.17 -17.30 -6.18
CA LEU A 126 24.26 -17.89 -6.94
C LEU A 126 24.98 -18.91 -6.06
N SER A 127 25.04 -20.15 -6.54
CA SER A 127 25.84 -21.21 -5.94
C SER A 127 27.23 -21.22 -6.60
N GLU A 128 28.24 -21.71 -5.90
CA GLU A 128 29.60 -21.95 -6.45
C GLU A 128 29.60 -22.89 -7.68
N ARG A 129 28.48 -23.59 -7.94
CA ARG A 129 28.30 -24.44 -9.13
C ARG A 129 27.72 -23.72 -10.35
N ASP A 130 27.46 -22.42 -10.26
CA ASP A 130 26.88 -21.64 -11.37
C ASP A 130 28.00 -21.12 -12.31
N PRO A 131 28.04 -21.48 -13.61
CA PRO A 131 29.21 -21.27 -14.49
C PRO A 131 29.57 -19.82 -14.88
N GLN A 132 29.12 -18.79 -14.17
CA GLN A 132 29.38 -17.38 -14.55
C GLN A 132 30.47 -16.66 -13.74
N ALA A 133 31.19 -17.35 -12.87
CA ALA A 133 32.43 -16.83 -12.27
C ALA A 133 33.63 -17.03 -13.24
N GLY A 134 33.52 -16.47 -14.44
CA GLY A 134 34.56 -16.50 -15.47
C GLY A 134 34.83 -15.10 -15.98
N GLY A 135 35.69 -14.36 -15.28
CA GLY A 135 36.12 -13.04 -15.70
C GLY A 135 37.21 -12.48 -14.80
N ASP A 136 38.45 -12.87 -15.07
CA ASP A 136 39.64 -12.11 -14.66
C ASP A 136 40.68 -12.19 -15.80
N PRO A 137 41.13 -11.05 -16.38
CA PRO A 137 42.33 -11.01 -17.21
C PRO A 137 43.62 -10.90 -16.38
#